data_AF-A0A8B8XJA9-F1
#
_entry.id   AF-A0A8B8XJA9-F1
#
_cell.length_a   1.000
_cell.length_b   1.000
_cell.length_c   1.000
_cell.angle_alpha   90.00
_cell.angle_beta   90.00
_cell.angle_gamma   90.00
#
_symmetry.space_group_name_H-M   'P 1'
#
loop_
_entity.id
_entity.type
_entity.pdbx_description
1 polymer ?
#
loop_
_entity_poly.entity_id
_entity_poly.type
_entity_poly.pdbx_seq_one_letter_code
_entity_poly.pdbx_strand_id
1 'polypeptide(L)'
;MRTPPPPLLFAMLVLAAARPWCEPNTDAAGGCPGTAAADSATCVDLQLQTCSDASYNQTTFPTLLEHRSRAAVESSSEYILLSVLHHLLEGQCNPDLRLLGCAVLVPRCEGGRARRPCRHVCEALRDACQPAFDAIDMAWPYFLDCGRYFVGQEEGCYNPLEKLRGGLDVVEEALPSGHPPTFLRFAHHSYAQMVRVLKQTAARCTHVAKTYSIGRSFDGRDLLVIEFSSLPGQHELMEPEVKLIGNIHGNEVAGREMLIYLAQYLCSEYLLGSARIQRLLNTTRIHLLPSMNPDGYEVAAAEGAGYNGWTSGRQNAQNLDLNRNFPDLTSEYYRLASARSMGSGRIAIPQHYWWGKVAPETKAIMKWMRTIPFVLSASLHGGDLVVSYPFDFSKHPQEEKMFSPTPDEKMFKLLAKAYADVHPMMMDKSENRCGGNFLKKGSVINGADWYSFTGGMSDFNYLHSNCFEITVELGCAKFPAEEALYTIWQHNKEPLLNFVEMPQMVTTGDCCPQGPTSSSLKPLATPRSSRKSPSLPG
;
A
#
# COMPACT_ATOMS: atom_id res chain seq x y z
N MET A 1 54.16 20.86 -47.77
CA MET A 1 53.77 19.63 -48.49
C MET A 1 52.54 19.10 -47.79
N ARG A 2 51.39 18.79 -48.38
CA ARG A 2 50.85 18.79 -49.76
C ARG A 2 49.32 18.82 -49.52
N THR A 3 48.67 19.95 -49.81
CA THR A 3 47.71 20.17 -50.94
C THR A 3 46.34 19.46 -50.82
N PRO A 4 45.21 20.20 -50.92
CA PRO A 4 43.83 19.70 -50.99
C PRO A 4 43.44 19.31 -52.44
N PRO A 5 42.30 18.61 -52.66
CA PRO A 5 41.27 19.10 -53.62
C PRO A 5 39.83 18.56 -53.31
N PRO A 6 38.80 18.69 -54.18
CA PRO A 6 38.09 19.91 -54.61
C PRO A 6 36.53 19.73 -54.58
N PRO A 7 35.71 20.71 -55.05
CA PRO A 7 34.25 20.74 -54.93
C PRO A 7 33.51 20.23 -56.19
N LEU A 8 32.22 19.84 -56.07
CA LEU A 8 31.08 20.02 -57.00
C LEU A 8 29.97 18.95 -56.85
N LEU A 9 28.73 19.38 -57.14
CA LEU A 9 27.45 18.64 -57.38
C LEU A 9 26.63 18.32 -56.12
N PHE A 10 25.65 19.11 -55.66
CA PHE A 10 24.39 19.62 -56.26
C PHE A 10 23.40 18.54 -56.73
N ALA A 11 22.13 18.70 -56.28
CA ALA A 11 20.88 17.96 -56.59
C ALA A 11 20.58 16.79 -55.59
N MET A 12 19.42 16.62 -54.93
CA MET A 12 18.05 17.16 -55.03
C MET A 12 17.26 16.84 -53.73
N LEU A 13 16.08 17.49 -53.59
CA LEU A 13 14.89 17.17 -52.75
C LEU A 13 14.67 18.00 -51.47
N VAL A 14 14.38 19.29 -51.66
CA VAL A 14 13.44 20.04 -50.82
C VAL A 14 12.32 20.56 -51.73
N LEU A 15 11.12 20.01 -51.57
CA LEU A 15 9.88 20.52 -52.16
C LEU A 15 9.40 21.69 -51.29
N ALA A 16 9.77 22.92 -51.66
CA ALA A 16 9.11 24.13 -51.18
C ALA A 16 8.06 24.55 -52.20
N ALA A 17 6.78 24.39 -51.85
CA ALA A 17 5.68 24.99 -52.58
C ALA A 17 5.67 26.51 -52.32
N ALA A 18 5.47 27.26 -53.40
CA ALA A 18 5.66 28.69 -53.53
C ALA A 18 4.81 29.54 -52.56
N ARG A 19 5.44 30.60 -52.03
CA ARG A 19 4.75 31.80 -51.55
C ARG A 19 4.31 32.64 -52.75
N PRO A 20 3.10 33.21 -52.80
CA PRO A 20 2.77 34.19 -53.82
C PRO A 20 3.53 35.50 -53.56
N TRP A 21 4.18 36.00 -54.61
CA TRP A 21 4.71 37.35 -54.73
C TRP A 21 3.58 38.40 -54.64
N CYS A 22 3.85 39.53 -53.98
CA CYS A 22 3.11 40.78 -54.18
C CYS A 22 3.85 41.62 -55.22
N GLU A 23 3.18 41.95 -56.33
CA GLU A 23 3.65 43.02 -57.23
C GLU A 23 3.16 44.40 -56.73
N PRO A 24 3.98 45.46 -56.87
CA PRO A 24 3.58 46.80 -56.50
C PRO A 24 2.91 47.48 -57.69
N ASN A 25 1.63 47.80 -57.58
CA ASN A 25 1.03 48.82 -58.43
C ASN A 25 0.33 49.87 -57.57
N THR A 26 0.63 51.11 -57.93
CA THR A 26 0.19 52.36 -57.35
C THR A 26 -1.33 52.46 -57.34
N ASP A 27 -1.94 52.52 -56.16
CA ASP A 27 -2.93 53.53 -55.75
C ASP A 27 -3.42 53.24 -54.33
N ALA A 28 -3.71 54.31 -53.59
CA ALA A 28 -3.96 54.30 -52.16
C ALA A 28 -5.28 53.61 -51.78
N ALA A 29 -5.20 52.40 -51.22
CA ALA A 29 -6.06 51.84 -50.15
C ALA A 29 -5.86 50.31 -50.08
N GLY A 30 -4.97 49.85 -49.19
CA GLY A 30 -4.76 48.42 -48.94
C GLY A 30 -5.90 47.82 -48.11
N GLY A 31 -6.54 46.79 -48.63
CA GLY A 31 -7.44 45.91 -47.89
C GLY A 31 -7.51 44.52 -48.52
N CYS A 32 -6.90 43.52 -47.89
CA CYS A 32 -7.14 42.11 -48.21
C CYS A 32 -8.39 41.62 -47.45
N PRO A 33 -9.31 40.84 -48.05
CA PRO A 33 -10.44 40.27 -47.35
C PRO A 33 -9.95 39.17 -46.39
N GLY A 34 -10.14 39.40 -45.08
CA GLY A 34 -9.95 38.37 -44.07
C GLY A 34 -10.99 37.27 -44.20
N THR A 35 -10.53 36.05 -44.41
CA THR A 35 -11.26 34.81 -44.10
C THR A 35 -10.33 34.03 -43.16
N ALA A 36 -10.73 33.48 -42.01
CA ALA A 36 -12.03 33.10 -41.51
C ALA A 36 -12.23 33.61 -40.07
N ALA A 37 -13.50 33.75 -39.69
CA ALA A 37 -13.92 33.97 -38.32
C ALA A 37 -13.23 32.98 -37.37
N ALA A 38 -12.70 33.49 -36.27
CA ALA A 38 -12.37 32.65 -35.13
C ALA A 38 -13.68 32.02 -34.64
N ASP A 39 -13.87 30.72 -34.93
CA ASP A 39 -14.91 29.94 -34.29
C ASP A 39 -14.77 30.14 -32.77
N SER A 40 -15.83 30.66 -32.15
CA SER A 40 -15.91 30.72 -30.70
C SER A 40 -15.81 29.28 -30.19
N ALA A 41 -14.65 28.90 -29.66
CA ALA A 41 -14.43 27.59 -29.07
C ALA A 41 -15.49 27.39 -27.97
N THR A 42 -16.43 26.48 -28.24
CA THR A 42 -17.56 26.17 -27.38
C THR A 42 -17.22 24.94 -26.57
N CYS A 43 -17.53 24.97 -25.27
CA CYS A 43 -17.39 23.79 -24.43
C CYS A 43 -18.39 22.71 -24.91
N VAL A 44 -17.91 21.47 -25.04
CA VAL A 44 -18.69 20.31 -25.44
C VAL A 44 -18.61 19.24 -24.36
N ASP A 45 -19.64 18.41 -24.26
CA ASP A 45 -19.70 17.38 -23.23
C ASP A 45 -18.61 16.32 -23.41
N LEU A 46 -17.98 15.94 -22.31
CA LEU A 46 -16.99 14.89 -22.25
C LEU A 46 -17.68 13.53 -22.40
N GLN A 47 -17.49 12.90 -23.56
CA GLN A 47 -18.05 11.58 -23.85
C GLN A 47 -16.95 10.59 -24.25
N LEU A 48 -16.01 10.30 -23.33
CA LEU A 48 -14.99 9.27 -23.54
C LEU A 48 -15.03 8.25 -22.42
N GLN A 49 -15.16 6.97 -22.76
CA GLN A 49 -15.28 5.88 -21.78
C GLN A 49 -14.08 5.83 -20.82
N THR A 50 -12.85 6.00 -21.32
CA THR A 50 -11.63 5.98 -20.50
C THR A 50 -11.52 7.19 -19.57
N CYS A 51 -12.25 8.27 -19.82
CA CYS A 51 -12.17 9.54 -19.10
C CYS A 51 -13.49 9.96 -18.45
N SER A 52 -14.46 9.05 -18.33
CA SER A 52 -15.82 9.36 -17.88
C SER A 52 -15.91 9.80 -16.42
N ASP A 53 -14.92 9.47 -15.60
CA ASP A 53 -14.81 9.77 -14.17
C ASP A 53 -13.86 10.95 -13.87
N ALA A 54 -13.50 11.74 -14.89
CA ALA A 54 -12.80 12.99 -14.69
C ALA A 54 -13.60 13.95 -13.79
N SER A 55 -12.91 14.89 -13.12
CA SER A 55 -13.55 15.84 -12.19
C SER A 55 -14.41 16.92 -12.87
N TYR A 56 -14.53 16.88 -14.20
CA TYR A 56 -15.22 17.85 -15.05
C TYR A 56 -15.99 17.14 -16.17
N ASN A 57 -17.08 17.75 -16.63
CA ASN A 57 -17.99 17.15 -17.60
C ASN A 57 -17.89 17.78 -19.00
N GLN A 58 -17.09 18.82 -19.17
CA GLN A 58 -16.95 19.55 -20.44
C GLN A 58 -15.50 19.70 -20.87
N THR A 59 -15.26 19.51 -22.16
CA THR A 59 -13.97 19.68 -22.86
C THR A 59 -14.13 20.69 -23.99
N THR A 60 -13.04 21.06 -24.66
CA THR A 60 -13.09 21.89 -25.87
C THR A 60 -12.13 21.37 -26.93
N PHE A 61 -12.42 21.70 -28.18
CA PHE A 61 -11.55 21.43 -29.32
C PHE A 61 -11.04 22.77 -29.91
N PRO A 62 -9.78 22.84 -30.39
CA PRO A 62 -8.79 21.78 -30.32
C PRO A 62 -8.29 21.50 -28.90
N THR A 63 -7.89 20.25 -28.64
CA THR A 63 -7.31 19.82 -27.34
C THR A 63 -5.86 20.33 -27.19
N LEU A 64 -5.21 20.09 -26.04
CA LEU A 64 -3.79 20.44 -25.85
C LEU A 64 -2.84 19.70 -26.81
N LEU A 65 -3.31 18.58 -27.39
CA LEU A 65 -2.62 17.80 -28.43
C LEU A 65 -3.14 18.10 -29.84
N GLU A 66 -3.87 19.21 -30.01
CA GLU A 66 -4.39 19.68 -31.30
C GLU A 66 -5.41 18.76 -31.99
N HIS A 67 -5.92 17.73 -31.31
CA HIS A 67 -7.07 16.96 -31.80
C HIS A 67 -8.27 17.89 -31.99
N ARG A 68 -8.93 17.79 -33.15
CA ARG A 68 -10.03 18.69 -33.55
C ARG A 68 -11.42 18.12 -33.33
N SER A 69 -11.53 16.85 -32.95
CA SER A 69 -12.82 16.19 -32.71
C SER A 69 -12.64 15.03 -31.74
N ARG A 70 -13.76 14.59 -31.16
CA ARG A 70 -13.82 13.40 -30.31
C ARG A 70 -13.29 12.15 -31.03
N ALA A 71 -13.74 11.92 -32.26
CA ALA A 71 -13.30 10.77 -33.06
C ALA A 71 -11.79 10.77 -33.27
N ALA A 72 -11.18 11.95 -33.46
CA ALA A 72 -9.73 12.08 -33.57
C ALA A 72 -9.01 11.67 -32.29
N VAL A 73 -9.55 12.01 -31.10
CA VAL A 73 -8.99 11.56 -29.81
C VAL A 73 -9.16 10.06 -29.63
N GLU A 74 -10.34 9.49 -29.89
CA GLU A 74 -10.59 8.05 -29.74
C GLU A 74 -9.68 7.18 -30.63
N SER A 75 -9.31 7.70 -31.82
CA SER A 75 -8.39 7.03 -32.74
C SER A 75 -6.91 7.34 -32.49
N SER A 76 -6.58 8.19 -31.52
CA SER A 76 -5.21 8.66 -31.29
C SER A 76 -4.36 7.60 -30.57
N SER A 77 -3.05 7.58 -30.84
CA SER A 77 -2.14 6.64 -30.19
C SER A 77 -2.06 6.87 -28.68
N GLU A 78 -2.22 8.12 -28.23
CA GLU A 78 -2.21 8.50 -26.82
C GLU A 78 -3.43 7.95 -26.07
N TYR A 79 -4.63 8.02 -26.67
CA TYR A 79 -5.84 7.49 -26.05
C TYR A 79 -5.81 5.96 -25.95
N ILE A 80 -5.33 5.28 -26.99
CA ILE A 80 -5.12 3.83 -26.99
C ILE A 80 -4.08 3.46 -25.92
N LEU A 81 -2.93 4.12 -25.89
CA LEU A 81 -1.90 3.89 -24.89
C LEU A 81 -2.45 4.08 -23.47
N LEU A 82 -3.20 5.16 -23.22
CA LEU A 82 -3.83 5.41 -21.93
C LEU A 82 -4.79 4.30 -21.48
N SER A 83 -5.55 3.72 -22.42
CA SER A 83 -6.48 2.62 -22.14
C SER A 83 -5.78 1.30 -21.80
N VAL A 84 -4.56 1.08 -22.33
CA VAL A 84 -3.81 -0.17 -22.16
C VAL A 84 -2.84 -0.10 -20.96
N LEU A 85 -2.41 1.10 -20.58
CA LEU A 85 -1.46 1.31 -19.46
C LEU A 85 -1.89 0.66 -18.14
N HIS A 86 -3.20 0.58 -17.87
CA HIS A 86 -3.69 -0.13 -16.69
C HIS A 86 -3.25 -1.60 -16.64
N HIS A 87 -3.33 -2.32 -17.77
CA HIS A 87 -2.96 -3.72 -17.86
C HIS A 87 -1.44 -3.91 -17.91
N LEU A 88 -0.73 -3.03 -18.64
CA LEU A 88 0.73 -3.08 -18.74
C LEU A 88 1.44 -2.84 -17.42
N LEU A 89 0.89 -1.94 -16.59
CA LEU A 89 1.43 -1.64 -15.27
C LEU A 89 0.80 -2.52 -14.17
N GLU A 90 0.04 -3.57 -14.52
CA GLU A 90 -0.63 -4.45 -13.56
C GLU A 90 -1.44 -3.69 -12.50
N GLY A 91 -2.10 -2.61 -12.91
CA GLY A 91 -2.87 -1.72 -12.05
C GLY A 91 -2.06 -0.73 -11.22
N GLN A 92 -0.72 -0.79 -11.24
CA GLN A 92 0.13 0.23 -10.62
C GLN A 92 -0.12 1.59 -11.27
N CYS A 93 -0.14 2.66 -10.46
CA CYS A 93 -0.38 4.05 -10.90
C CYS A 93 -1.76 4.40 -11.47
N ASN A 94 -2.70 3.45 -11.51
CA ASN A 94 -4.10 3.72 -11.82
C ASN A 94 -4.88 3.99 -10.51
N PRO A 95 -5.82 4.95 -10.45
CA PRO A 95 -6.38 5.78 -11.53
C PRO A 95 -5.61 7.07 -11.85
N ASP A 96 -4.63 7.44 -11.05
CA ASP A 96 -3.92 8.72 -11.14
C ASP A 96 -3.37 9.01 -12.54
N LEU A 97 -2.64 8.06 -13.12
CA LEU A 97 -2.02 8.20 -14.44
C LEU A 97 -3.07 8.36 -15.55
N ARG A 98 -4.18 7.62 -15.42
CA ARG A 98 -5.30 7.69 -16.37
C ARG A 98 -5.96 9.07 -16.32
N LEU A 99 -6.27 9.57 -15.12
CA LEU A 99 -6.90 10.87 -14.94
C LEU A 99 -5.99 12.04 -15.34
N LEU A 100 -4.69 11.92 -15.07
CA LEU A 100 -3.70 12.88 -15.55
C LEU A 100 -3.63 12.89 -17.08
N GLY A 101 -3.65 11.71 -17.72
CA GLY A 101 -3.72 11.59 -19.18
C GLY A 101 -5.00 12.16 -19.78
N CYS A 102 -6.15 11.93 -19.15
CA CYS A 102 -7.42 12.52 -19.54
C CYS A 102 -7.39 14.05 -19.47
N ALA A 103 -6.75 14.63 -18.46
CA ALA A 103 -6.59 16.08 -18.32
C ALA A 103 -5.77 16.72 -19.45
N VAL A 104 -4.94 15.95 -20.16
CA VAL A 104 -4.19 16.41 -21.34
C VAL A 104 -4.95 16.11 -22.64
N LEU A 105 -5.48 14.90 -22.80
CA LEU A 105 -6.18 14.46 -24.01
C LEU A 105 -7.51 15.18 -24.25
N VAL A 106 -8.25 15.42 -23.17
CA VAL A 106 -9.57 16.05 -23.17
C VAL A 106 -9.64 17.05 -22.02
N PRO A 107 -8.92 18.18 -22.11
CA PRO A 107 -8.76 19.12 -21.01
C PRO A 107 -10.09 19.75 -20.60
N ARG A 108 -10.24 20.07 -19.31
CA ARG A 108 -11.38 20.84 -18.80
C ARG A 108 -11.60 22.12 -19.60
N CYS A 109 -12.83 22.35 -20.04
CA CYS A 109 -13.21 23.61 -20.65
C CYS A 109 -13.57 24.66 -19.59
N GLU A 110 -13.03 25.87 -19.73
CA GLU A 110 -13.39 27.02 -18.91
C GLU A 110 -13.42 28.28 -19.80
N GLY A 111 -14.57 28.94 -19.89
CA GLY A 111 -14.75 30.11 -20.75
C GLY A 111 -14.50 29.83 -22.24
N GLY A 112 -14.80 28.62 -22.70
CA GLY A 112 -14.56 28.20 -24.09
C GLY A 112 -13.10 27.86 -24.40
N ARG A 113 -12.22 27.79 -23.39
CA ARG A 113 -10.80 27.48 -23.57
C ARG A 113 -10.39 26.25 -22.78
N ALA A 114 -9.39 25.54 -23.29
CA ALA A 114 -8.80 24.40 -22.62
C ALA A 114 -7.96 24.89 -21.43
N ARG A 115 -8.35 24.52 -20.21
CA ARG A 115 -7.57 24.80 -19.01
C ARG A 115 -6.50 23.73 -18.82
N ARG A 116 -5.28 24.17 -18.53
CA ARG A 116 -4.14 23.27 -18.32
C ARG A 116 -4.06 22.78 -16.86
N PRO A 117 -3.71 21.50 -16.65
CA PRO A 117 -3.44 20.96 -15.31
C PRO A 117 -2.13 21.49 -14.71
N CYS A 118 -2.02 21.38 -13.38
CA CYS A 118 -0.86 21.89 -12.64
C CYS A 118 0.41 21.06 -12.84
N ARG A 119 1.55 21.72 -13.11
CA ARG A 119 2.85 21.06 -13.35
C ARG A 119 3.33 20.20 -12.18
N HIS A 120 3.25 20.73 -10.96
CA HIS A 120 3.67 19.99 -9.76
C HIS A 120 2.92 18.67 -9.56
N VAL A 121 1.66 18.57 -10.02
CA VAL A 121 0.88 17.32 -9.95
C VAL A 121 1.44 16.27 -10.91
N CYS A 122 1.81 16.69 -12.12
CA CYS A 122 2.46 15.82 -13.10
C CYS A 122 3.83 15.35 -12.61
N GLU A 123 4.67 16.25 -12.10
CA GLU A 123 6.01 15.91 -11.62
C GLU A 123 5.95 14.95 -10.44
N ALA A 124 5.07 15.22 -9.46
CA ALA A 124 4.89 14.32 -8.33
C ALA A 124 4.38 12.93 -8.75
N LEU A 125 3.46 12.86 -9.72
CA LEU A 125 2.97 11.57 -10.21
C LEU A 125 4.02 10.83 -11.04
N ARG A 126 4.76 11.53 -11.90
CA ARG A 126 5.88 10.96 -12.65
C ARG A 126 6.89 10.36 -11.70
N ASP A 127 7.33 11.09 -10.69
CA ASP A 127 8.35 10.63 -9.76
C ASP A 127 7.86 9.41 -8.95
N ALA A 128 6.56 9.35 -8.61
CA ALA A 128 5.96 8.20 -7.95
C ALA A 128 5.80 6.97 -8.87
N CYS A 129 5.58 7.18 -10.17
CA CYS A 129 5.25 6.12 -11.12
C CYS A 129 6.40 5.69 -12.02
N GLN A 130 7.50 6.45 -12.04
CA GLN A 130 8.68 6.12 -12.82
C GLN A 130 9.20 4.70 -12.57
N PRO A 131 9.25 4.18 -11.32
CA PRO A 131 9.70 2.81 -11.08
C PRO A 131 8.84 1.74 -11.76
N ALA A 132 7.53 1.96 -11.89
CA ALA A 132 6.62 1.04 -12.55
C ALA A 132 6.84 1.01 -14.08
N PHE A 133 7.18 2.17 -14.67
CA PHE A 133 7.55 2.28 -16.07
C PHE A 133 8.93 1.66 -16.36
N ASP A 134 9.90 1.89 -15.47
CA ASP A 134 11.25 1.32 -15.57
C ASP A 134 11.20 -0.21 -15.47
N ALA A 135 10.31 -0.77 -14.64
CA ALA A 135 10.13 -2.22 -14.48
C ALA A 135 9.68 -2.94 -15.76
N ILE A 136 9.08 -2.22 -16.70
CA ILE A 136 8.62 -2.77 -17.99
C ILE A 136 9.43 -2.21 -19.18
N ASP A 137 10.59 -1.59 -18.91
CA ASP A 137 11.46 -0.96 -19.91
C ASP A 137 10.71 0.08 -20.80
N MET A 138 9.72 0.76 -20.25
CA MET A 138 8.96 1.80 -20.96
C MET A 138 9.35 3.20 -20.50
N ALA A 139 9.53 4.11 -21.46
CA ALA A 139 9.72 5.52 -21.17
C ALA A 139 8.40 6.18 -20.72
N TRP A 140 8.52 7.27 -19.95
CA TRP A 140 7.37 8.11 -19.60
C TRP A 140 6.66 8.63 -20.86
N PRO A 141 5.32 8.56 -20.96
CA PRO A 141 4.60 8.93 -22.17
C PRO A 141 4.83 10.39 -22.57
N TYR A 142 5.15 10.66 -23.84
CA TYR A 142 5.49 12.01 -24.32
C TYR A 142 4.34 13.01 -24.13
N PHE A 143 3.09 12.56 -24.20
CA PHE A 143 1.91 13.41 -24.01
C PHE A 143 1.67 13.77 -22.54
N LEU A 144 2.47 13.21 -21.62
CA LEU A 144 2.52 13.55 -20.20
C LEU A 144 3.81 14.31 -19.83
N ASP A 145 4.45 14.95 -20.81
CA ASP A 145 5.57 15.85 -20.53
C ASP A 145 5.10 17.05 -19.68
N CYS A 146 5.54 17.06 -18.41
CA CYS A 146 5.17 18.06 -17.42
C CYS A 146 5.62 19.49 -17.80
N GLY A 147 6.65 19.64 -18.64
CA GLY A 147 7.11 20.94 -19.14
C GLY A 147 6.23 21.48 -20.27
N ARG A 148 5.58 20.59 -21.03
CA ARG A 148 4.88 20.95 -22.27
C ARG A 148 3.38 21.19 -22.09
N TYR A 149 2.70 20.33 -21.34
CA TYR A 149 1.23 20.33 -21.25
C TYR A 149 0.68 20.87 -19.93
N PHE A 150 1.56 21.15 -18.97
CA PHE A 150 1.21 21.60 -17.63
C PHE A 150 1.85 22.96 -17.32
N VAL A 151 1.18 23.74 -16.47
CA VAL A 151 1.57 25.12 -16.13
C VAL A 151 1.72 25.33 -14.63
N GLY A 152 2.37 26.41 -14.23
CA GLY A 152 2.55 26.79 -12.82
C GLY A 152 1.24 27.23 -12.16
N GLN A 153 1.23 27.34 -10.83
CA GLN A 153 0.06 27.88 -10.11
C GLN A 153 -0.24 29.34 -10.47
N GLU A 154 0.80 30.13 -10.74
CA GLU A 154 0.69 31.54 -11.12
C GLU A 154 -0.07 31.76 -12.44
N GLU A 155 -0.13 30.74 -13.30
CA GLU A 155 -0.83 30.76 -14.60
C GLU A 155 -2.29 30.27 -14.51
N GLY A 156 -2.78 29.93 -13.32
CA GLY A 156 -4.18 29.51 -13.11
C GLY A 156 -4.46 28.06 -13.51
N CYS A 157 -3.66 27.10 -13.02
CA CYS A 157 -3.87 25.67 -13.24
C CYS A 157 -4.94 25.05 -12.32
N TYR A 158 -5.33 23.80 -12.57
CA TYR A 158 -6.16 22.99 -11.65
C TYR A 158 -5.52 21.63 -11.40
N ASN A 159 -5.88 21.01 -10.27
CA ASN A 159 -5.41 19.67 -9.93
C ASN A 159 -6.42 18.62 -10.44
N PRO A 160 -6.08 17.81 -11.47
CA PRO A 160 -7.00 16.78 -11.98
C PRO A 160 -7.21 15.64 -10.98
N LEU A 161 -6.36 15.51 -9.96
CA LEU A 161 -6.42 14.50 -8.91
C LEU A 161 -7.01 15.03 -7.59
N GLU A 162 -7.61 16.23 -7.60
CA GLU A 162 -8.14 16.86 -6.37
C GLU A 162 -9.22 16.00 -5.69
N LYS A 163 -10.13 15.40 -6.47
CA LYS A 163 -11.13 14.46 -5.94
C LYS A 163 -10.53 13.16 -5.38
N LEU A 164 -9.32 12.79 -5.81
CA LEU A 164 -8.53 11.66 -5.27
C LEU A 164 -7.78 12.00 -3.99
N ARG A 165 -7.30 13.25 -3.88
CA ARG A 165 -6.41 13.69 -2.80
C ARG A 165 -7.10 14.48 -1.69
N GLY A 166 -8.38 14.82 -1.83
CA GLY A 166 -9.23 15.32 -0.76
C GLY A 166 -9.84 16.70 -1.03
N GLY A 167 -11.17 16.75 -1.01
CA GLY A 167 -11.95 17.98 -0.89
C GLY A 167 -13.06 17.75 0.14
N LEU A 168 -12.96 18.45 1.27
CA LEU A 168 -14.00 18.63 2.27
C LEU A 168 -15.15 19.42 1.65
N ASP A 169 -16.22 18.74 1.26
CA ASP A 169 -17.57 19.31 1.32
C ASP A 169 -18.53 18.17 1.67
N VAL A 170 -19.12 18.30 2.85
CA VAL A 170 -20.23 17.47 3.29
C VAL A 170 -21.45 17.92 2.50
N VAL A 171 -21.74 17.27 1.38
CA VAL A 171 -23.12 17.04 0.94
C VAL A 171 -23.26 15.58 0.54
N GLU A 172 -24.12 14.94 1.29
CA GLU A 172 -24.70 13.62 1.13
C GLU A 172 -25.32 13.47 -0.27
N GLU A 173 -24.85 12.51 -1.07
CA GLU A 173 -25.65 11.93 -2.13
C GLU A 173 -25.50 10.42 -2.11
N ALA A 174 -26.63 9.74 -1.93
CA ALA A 174 -26.73 8.30 -2.06
C ALA A 174 -26.17 7.89 -3.42
N LEU A 175 -25.11 7.07 -3.41
CA LEU A 175 -24.49 6.51 -4.62
C LEU A 175 -25.58 5.97 -5.56
N PRO A 176 -25.77 6.56 -6.75
CA PRO A 176 -26.56 5.94 -7.79
C PRO A 176 -25.84 4.67 -8.23
N SER A 177 -26.59 3.57 -8.30
CA SER A 177 -26.17 2.31 -8.87
C SER A 177 -25.60 2.53 -10.28
N GLY A 178 -24.27 2.43 -10.43
CA GLY A 178 -23.60 2.59 -11.74
C GLY A 178 -22.15 3.06 -11.76
N HIS A 179 -21.50 3.34 -10.61
CA HIS A 179 -20.09 3.76 -10.60
C HIS A 179 -19.11 2.57 -10.74
N PRO A 180 -18.02 2.69 -11.54
CA PRO A 180 -17.06 1.61 -11.74
C PRO A 180 -16.19 1.31 -10.51
N PRO A 181 -15.53 0.12 -10.47
CA PRO A 181 -15.28 -0.64 -9.24
C PRO A 181 -14.18 -0.18 -8.27
N THR A 182 -13.37 0.83 -8.59
CA THR A 182 -11.95 0.80 -8.20
C THR A 182 -11.44 1.95 -7.32
N PHE A 183 -12.29 2.85 -6.84
CA PHE A 183 -11.80 4.05 -6.15
C PHE A 183 -11.51 3.83 -4.65
N LEU A 184 -10.22 3.65 -4.30
CA LEU A 184 -9.75 3.77 -2.93
C LEU A 184 -9.58 5.25 -2.58
N ARG A 185 -10.29 5.73 -1.56
CA ARG A 185 -10.10 7.07 -1.01
C ARG A 185 -9.07 7.02 0.11
N PHE A 186 -7.93 7.70 -0.09
CA PHE A 186 -6.88 7.80 0.91
C PHE A 186 -7.15 8.99 1.84
N ALA A 187 -7.69 8.71 3.02
CA ALA A 187 -8.02 9.69 4.05
C ALA A 187 -8.06 9.01 5.43
N HIS A 188 -8.00 9.77 6.51
CA HIS A 188 -8.22 9.22 7.83
C HIS A 188 -9.72 8.95 8.06
N HIS A 189 -10.04 7.74 8.52
CA HIS A 189 -11.42 7.36 8.77
C HIS A 189 -11.74 7.41 10.27
N SER A 190 -12.61 8.34 10.68
CA SER A 190 -13.27 8.29 12.00
C SER A 190 -13.92 6.92 12.23
N TYR A 191 -14.21 6.57 13.49
CA TYR A 191 -14.87 5.30 13.80
C TYR A 191 -16.16 5.09 12.99
N ALA A 192 -16.99 6.12 12.88
CA ALA A 192 -18.24 6.05 12.12
C ALA A 192 -17.99 5.83 10.61
N GLN A 193 -16.98 6.48 10.04
CA GLN A 193 -16.59 6.30 8.63
C GLN A 193 -16.00 4.92 8.39
N MET A 194 -15.11 4.42 9.26
CA MET A 194 -14.54 3.07 9.18
C MET A 194 -15.66 2.02 9.18
N VAL A 195 -16.58 2.08 10.15
CA VAL A 195 -17.72 1.14 10.21
C VAL A 195 -18.56 1.18 8.93
N ARG A 196 -18.82 2.38 8.40
CA ARG A 196 -19.57 2.57 7.17
C ARG A 196 -18.87 1.93 5.98
N VAL A 197 -17.58 2.22 5.78
CA VAL A 197 -16.77 1.69 4.68
C VAL A 197 -16.72 0.17 4.74
N LEU A 198 -16.43 -0.42 5.90
CA LEU A 198 -16.36 -1.88 6.04
C LEU A 198 -17.71 -2.57 5.74
N LYS A 199 -18.81 -2.00 6.24
CA LYS A 199 -20.16 -2.53 5.95
C LYS A 199 -20.52 -2.39 4.47
N GLN A 200 -20.16 -1.28 3.83
CA GLN A 200 -20.38 -1.07 2.39
C GLN A 200 -19.55 -2.05 1.55
N THR A 201 -18.28 -2.28 1.91
CA THR A 201 -17.42 -3.28 1.26
C THR A 201 -18.02 -4.68 1.37
N ALA A 202 -18.47 -5.08 2.56
CA ALA A 202 -19.11 -6.39 2.73
C ALA A 202 -20.45 -6.50 1.97
N ALA A 203 -21.27 -5.45 1.96
CA ALA A 203 -22.51 -5.41 1.18
C ALA A 203 -22.28 -5.52 -0.34
N ARG A 204 -21.12 -5.04 -0.82
CA ARG A 204 -20.74 -5.11 -2.22
C ARG A 204 -20.22 -6.49 -2.62
N CYS A 205 -19.52 -7.17 -1.72
CA CYS A 205 -18.96 -8.49 -1.92
C CYS A 205 -19.66 -9.55 -1.05
N THR A 206 -20.99 -9.53 -0.97
CA THR A 206 -21.77 -10.40 -0.06
C THR A 206 -21.48 -11.90 -0.20
N HIS A 207 -21.07 -12.35 -1.40
CA HIS A 207 -20.71 -13.75 -1.65
C HIS A 207 -19.42 -14.18 -0.95
N VAL A 208 -18.50 -13.25 -0.71
CA VAL A 208 -17.17 -13.55 -0.17
C VAL A 208 -16.77 -12.73 1.04
N ALA A 209 -17.64 -11.82 1.52
CA ALA A 209 -17.30 -10.91 2.61
C ALA A 209 -18.43 -10.75 3.62
N LYS A 210 -18.08 -10.64 4.90
CA LYS A 210 -19.02 -10.42 5.99
C LYS A 210 -18.38 -9.61 7.12
N THR A 211 -19.12 -8.66 7.68
CA THR A 211 -18.67 -7.96 8.90
C THR A 211 -19.28 -8.58 10.16
N TYR A 212 -18.51 -8.61 11.25
CA TYR A 212 -19.00 -8.97 12.58
C TYR A 212 -18.22 -8.23 13.68
N SER A 213 -18.81 -8.12 14.88
CA SER A 213 -18.14 -7.52 16.05
C SER A 213 -17.61 -8.63 16.97
N ILE A 214 -16.37 -8.48 17.46
CA ILE A 214 -15.78 -9.41 18.44
C ILE A 214 -16.01 -8.97 19.90
N GLY A 215 -16.54 -7.78 20.09
CA GLY A 215 -16.72 -7.16 21.40
C GLY A 215 -16.85 -5.64 21.28
N ARG A 216 -16.80 -4.96 22.43
CA ARG A 216 -16.83 -3.50 22.48
C ARG A 216 -15.64 -2.97 23.24
N SER A 217 -15.17 -1.81 22.83
CA SER A 217 -14.20 -1.01 23.57
C SER A 217 -14.78 -0.52 24.89
N PHE A 218 -13.97 0.14 25.70
CA PHE A 218 -14.44 0.68 26.97
C PHE A 218 -15.55 1.73 26.80
N ASP A 219 -15.47 2.60 25.81
CA ASP A 219 -16.52 3.58 25.51
C ASP A 219 -17.70 2.99 24.70
N GLY A 220 -17.69 1.68 24.46
CA GLY A 220 -18.81 0.98 23.82
C GLY A 220 -18.78 0.94 22.29
N ARG A 221 -17.64 1.29 21.65
CA ARG A 221 -17.45 1.16 20.19
C ARG A 221 -17.23 -0.32 19.85
N ASP A 222 -17.95 -0.86 18.86
CA ASP A 222 -17.73 -2.23 18.40
C ASP A 222 -16.30 -2.38 17.82
N LEU A 223 -15.60 -3.44 18.24
CA LEU A 223 -14.39 -3.92 17.58
C LEU A 223 -14.81 -4.68 16.31
N LEU A 224 -14.97 -3.93 15.22
CA LEU A 224 -15.54 -4.45 13.97
C LEU A 224 -14.48 -5.13 13.12
N VAL A 225 -14.75 -6.39 12.78
CA VAL A 225 -13.97 -7.22 11.85
C VAL A 225 -14.70 -7.29 10.52
N ILE A 226 -13.95 -7.28 9.42
CA ILE A 226 -14.42 -7.75 8.11
C ILE A 226 -13.69 -9.04 7.75
N GLU A 227 -14.46 -10.05 7.37
CA GLU A 227 -13.99 -11.36 6.96
C GLU A 227 -14.11 -11.51 5.45
N PHE A 228 -13.14 -12.19 4.84
CA PHE A 228 -13.16 -12.63 3.45
C PHE A 228 -12.87 -14.14 3.34
N SER A 229 -13.72 -14.88 2.61
CA SER A 229 -13.57 -16.32 2.28
C SER A 229 -14.59 -16.71 1.21
N SER A 230 -14.45 -17.87 0.58
CA SER A 230 -15.48 -18.44 -0.30
C SER A 230 -16.80 -18.76 0.42
N LEU A 231 -16.76 -19.03 1.72
CA LEU A 231 -17.93 -19.34 2.55
C LEU A 231 -17.93 -18.51 3.85
N PRO A 232 -18.22 -17.20 3.77
CA PRO A 232 -18.10 -16.31 4.92
C PRO A 232 -19.04 -16.67 6.07
N GLY A 233 -18.48 -16.73 7.27
CA GLY A 233 -19.12 -17.07 8.53
C GLY A 233 -18.99 -18.53 8.96
N GLN A 234 -18.35 -19.39 8.15
CA GLN A 234 -18.13 -20.80 8.46
C GLN A 234 -16.65 -21.14 8.31
N HIS A 235 -16.16 -22.01 9.19
CA HIS A 235 -14.81 -22.56 9.07
C HIS A 235 -14.86 -23.84 8.24
N GLU A 236 -14.00 -23.95 7.23
CA GLU A 236 -13.83 -25.16 6.43
C GLU A 236 -12.57 -25.93 6.83
N LEU A 237 -12.67 -27.26 6.86
CA LEU A 237 -11.51 -28.10 7.14
C LEU A 237 -10.43 -27.88 6.08
N MET A 238 -9.17 -27.79 6.51
CA MET A 238 -8.01 -27.50 5.66
C MET A 238 -7.95 -26.08 5.08
N GLU A 239 -8.91 -25.21 5.42
CA GLU A 239 -8.82 -23.78 5.10
C GLU A 239 -8.12 -23.05 6.28
N PRO A 240 -6.94 -22.45 6.07
CA PRO A 240 -6.26 -21.69 7.10
C PRO A 240 -7.00 -20.39 7.43
N GLU A 241 -7.04 -20.08 8.73
CA GLU A 241 -7.62 -18.84 9.27
C GLU A 241 -6.49 -17.83 9.53
N VAL A 242 -6.50 -16.70 8.84
CA VAL A 242 -5.51 -15.62 8.96
C VAL A 242 -6.18 -14.40 9.55
N LYS A 243 -5.50 -13.70 10.47
CA LYS A 243 -5.98 -12.40 10.96
C LYS A 243 -4.94 -11.30 10.85
N LEU A 244 -5.39 -10.09 10.51
CA LEU A 244 -4.57 -8.89 10.59
C LEU A 244 -5.23 -7.90 11.55
N ILE A 245 -4.46 -7.38 12.49
CA ILE A 245 -4.95 -6.47 13.53
C ILE A 245 -4.21 -5.15 13.41
N GLY A 246 -4.93 -4.05 13.30
CA GLY A 246 -4.37 -2.71 13.29
C GLY A 246 -4.71 -1.95 14.56
N ASN A 247 -3.89 -0.93 14.86
CA ASN A 247 -4.27 0.17 15.73
C ASN A 247 -4.68 -0.31 17.15
N ILE A 248 -3.89 -1.23 17.71
CA ILE A 248 -3.88 -1.58 19.13
C ILE A 248 -3.43 -0.40 20.00
N HIS A 249 -2.52 0.42 19.47
CA HIS A 249 -2.30 1.77 19.96
C HIS A 249 -3.09 2.73 19.08
N GLY A 250 -3.97 3.53 19.68
CA GLY A 250 -4.92 4.35 18.92
C GLY A 250 -4.25 5.40 18.04
N ASN A 251 -3.05 5.85 18.43
CA ASN A 251 -2.27 6.85 17.71
C ASN A 251 -1.33 6.29 16.64
N GLU A 252 -1.26 4.98 16.48
CA GLU A 252 -0.53 4.27 15.42
C GLU A 252 -1.52 3.95 14.30
N VAL A 253 -1.71 4.92 13.40
CA VAL A 253 -2.86 5.02 12.49
C VAL A 253 -2.62 4.32 11.16
N ALA A 254 -1.38 4.23 10.69
CA ALA A 254 -1.08 3.63 9.39
C ALA A 254 -1.71 2.23 9.24
N GLY A 255 -1.56 1.38 10.26
CA GLY A 255 -2.14 0.02 10.26
C GLY A 255 -3.66 -0.01 10.14
N ARG A 256 -4.37 0.95 10.74
CA ARG A 256 -5.82 1.10 10.61
C ARG A 256 -6.21 1.33 9.16
N GLU A 257 -5.61 2.33 8.54
CA GLU A 257 -5.95 2.72 7.18
C GLU A 257 -5.54 1.63 6.17
N MET A 258 -4.38 0.98 6.36
CA MET A 258 -3.96 -0.13 5.51
C MET A 258 -4.97 -1.28 5.47
N LEU A 259 -5.57 -1.64 6.62
CA LEU A 259 -6.57 -2.71 6.67
C LEU A 259 -7.92 -2.28 6.08
N ILE A 260 -8.29 -1.01 6.16
CA ILE A 260 -9.48 -0.46 5.46
C ILE A 260 -9.27 -0.50 3.94
N TYR A 261 -8.08 -0.14 3.45
CA TYR A 261 -7.75 -0.19 2.04
C TYR A 261 -7.64 -1.62 1.52
N LEU A 262 -7.02 -2.52 2.29
CA LEU A 262 -6.93 -3.93 1.95
C LEU A 262 -8.31 -4.57 1.80
N ALA A 263 -9.26 -4.26 2.69
CA ALA A 263 -10.63 -4.76 2.59
C ALA A 263 -11.30 -4.34 1.26
N GLN A 264 -11.19 -3.06 0.91
CA GLN A 264 -11.75 -2.54 -0.34
C GLN A 264 -11.04 -3.13 -1.57
N TYR A 265 -9.72 -3.29 -1.51
CA TYR A 265 -8.90 -3.89 -2.57
C TYR A 265 -9.28 -5.35 -2.83
N LEU A 266 -9.36 -6.19 -1.79
CA LEU A 266 -9.76 -7.60 -1.91
C LEU A 266 -11.13 -7.73 -2.56
N CYS A 267 -12.11 -6.91 -2.15
CA CYS A 267 -13.44 -6.91 -2.77
C CYS A 267 -13.39 -6.47 -4.24
N SER A 268 -12.72 -5.35 -4.54
CA SER A 268 -12.62 -4.82 -5.91
C SER A 268 -11.96 -5.81 -6.86
N GLU A 269 -10.81 -6.35 -6.49
CA GLU A 269 -10.05 -7.28 -7.32
C GLU A 269 -10.76 -8.63 -7.50
N TYR A 270 -11.47 -9.10 -6.47
CA TYR A 270 -12.32 -10.28 -6.59
C TYR A 270 -13.40 -10.07 -7.66
N LEU A 271 -14.11 -8.94 -7.61
CA LEU A 271 -15.15 -8.59 -8.59
C LEU A 271 -14.60 -8.37 -10.00
N LEU A 272 -13.36 -7.89 -10.13
CA LEU A 272 -12.66 -7.76 -11.41
C LEU A 272 -12.14 -9.10 -11.96
N GLY A 273 -12.23 -10.19 -11.19
CA GLY A 273 -11.80 -11.52 -11.61
C GLY A 273 -10.29 -11.74 -11.52
N SER A 274 -9.58 -11.00 -10.66
CA SER A 274 -8.15 -11.20 -10.43
C SER A 274 -7.86 -12.63 -9.97
N ALA A 275 -7.11 -13.39 -10.75
CA ALA A 275 -6.84 -14.81 -10.49
C ALA A 275 -6.13 -15.04 -9.15
N ARG A 276 -5.24 -14.11 -8.75
CA ARG A 276 -4.54 -14.15 -7.46
C ARG A 276 -5.52 -14.01 -6.30
N ILE A 277 -6.38 -12.99 -6.33
CA ILE A 277 -7.33 -12.72 -5.26
C ILE A 277 -8.45 -13.75 -5.21
N GLN A 278 -8.93 -14.20 -6.38
CA GLN A 278 -9.88 -15.31 -6.48
C GLN A 278 -9.33 -16.57 -5.81
N ARG A 279 -8.07 -16.95 -6.10
CA ARG A 279 -7.41 -18.08 -5.43
C ARG A 279 -7.29 -17.84 -3.93
N LEU A 280 -6.74 -16.70 -3.53
CA LEU A 280 -6.53 -16.36 -2.12
C LEU A 280 -7.81 -16.49 -1.29
N LEU A 281 -8.93 -15.94 -1.76
CA LEU A 281 -10.20 -16.00 -1.03
C LEU A 281 -10.89 -17.37 -1.10
N ASN A 282 -10.55 -18.20 -2.10
CA ASN A 282 -11.07 -19.57 -2.21
C ASN A 282 -10.33 -20.57 -1.32
N THR A 283 -9.14 -20.24 -0.85
CA THR A 283 -8.29 -21.19 -0.11
C THR A 283 -7.79 -20.65 1.22
N THR A 284 -8.19 -19.44 1.63
CA THR A 284 -7.86 -18.85 2.92
C THR A 284 -9.03 -18.02 3.43
N ARG A 285 -9.31 -18.13 4.73
CA ARG A 285 -10.26 -17.28 5.43
C ARG A 285 -9.53 -16.16 6.17
N ILE A 286 -9.70 -14.93 5.68
CA ILE A 286 -8.97 -13.75 6.11
C ILE A 286 -9.87 -12.88 6.99
N HIS A 287 -9.39 -12.49 8.16
CA HIS A 287 -10.10 -11.60 9.07
C HIS A 287 -9.31 -10.32 9.33
N LEU A 288 -9.89 -9.18 9.01
CA LEU A 288 -9.25 -7.87 9.18
C LEU A 288 -9.94 -7.13 10.33
N LEU A 289 -9.18 -6.78 11.37
CA LEU A 289 -9.59 -5.89 12.46
C LEU A 289 -8.84 -4.57 12.32
N PRO A 290 -9.40 -3.55 11.65
CA PRO A 290 -8.66 -2.31 11.41
C PRO A 290 -8.33 -1.52 12.68
N SER A 291 -9.16 -1.60 13.73
CA SER A 291 -8.91 -0.88 14.97
C SER A 291 -9.28 -1.72 16.18
N MET A 292 -8.26 -2.17 16.90
CA MET A 292 -8.41 -2.78 18.21
C MET A 292 -8.65 -1.75 19.32
N ASN A 293 -8.09 -0.54 19.19
CA ASN A 293 -8.28 0.57 20.14
C ASN A 293 -8.97 1.78 19.46
N PRO A 294 -10.26 1.67 19.13
CA PRO A 294 -10.98 2.77 18.49
C PRO A 294 -11.14 3.96 19.42
N ASP A 295 -11.15 3.78 20.74
CA ASP A 295 -11.29 4.88 21.70
C ASP A 295 -10.02 5.76 21.73
N GLY A 296 -8.84 5.14 21.81
CA GLY A 296 -7.58 5.85 21.72
C GLY A 296 -7.39 6.54 20.37
N TYR A 297 -7.90 5.95 19.29
CA TYR A 297 -7.86 6.58 17.97
C TYR A 297 -8.64 7.90 17.94
N GLU A 298 -9.84 7.96 18.49
CA GLU A 298 -10.64 9.20 18.48
C GLU A 298 -9.95 10.31 19.29
N VAL A 299 -9.24 9.96 20.36
CA VAL A 299 -8.39 10.91 21.12
C VAL A 299 -7.24 11.42 20.25
N ALA A 300 -6.51 10.52 19.58
CA ALA A 300 -5.40 10.90 18.70
C ALA A 300 -5.88 11.74 17.50
N ALA A 301 -7.03 11.40 16.92
CA ALA A 301 -7.59 12.07 15.76
C ALA A 301 -8.09 13.49 16.09
N ALA A 302 -8.55 13.73 17.32
CA ALA A 302 -8.96 15.06 17.77
C ALA A 302 -7.79 16.07 17.82
N GLU A 303 -6.56 15.59 18.01
CA GLU A 303 -5.34 16.43 17.98
C GLU A 303 -4.80 16.64 16.56
N GLY A 304 -5.19 15.80 15.61
CA GLY A 304 -4.78 15.87 14.21
C GLY A 304 -3.50 15.11 13.86
N ALA A 305 -3.34 14.80 12.58
CA ALA A 305 -2.16 14.11 12.05
C ALA A 305 -0.88 14.95 12.23
N GLY A 306 0.25 14.30 12.53
CA GLY A 306 1.54 14.96 12.71
C GLY A 306 1.75 15.74 14.02
N TYR A 307 0.71 15.96 14.83
CA TYR A 307 0.78 16.82 16.03
C TYR A 307 0.59 16.10 17.39
N ASN A 308 0.37 14.78 17.42
CA ASN A 308 -0.15 14.05 18.59
C ASN A 308 0.86 13.63 19.70
N GLY A 309 1.96 14.37 19.88
CA GLY A 309 2.84 14.22 21.05
C GLY A 309 3.42 12.82 21.32
N TRP A 310 3.50 11.95 20.30
CA TRP A 310 4.00 10.55 20.34
C TRP A 310 3.21 9.55 21.20
N THR A 311 2.43 10.04 22.16
CA THR A 311 1.76 9.26 23.21
C THR A 311 0.27 9.55 23.34
N SER A 312 -0.23 10.68 22.84
CA SER A 312 -1.66 11.00 22.94
C SER A 312 -2.46 10.00 22.12
N GLY A 313 -3.51 9.43 22.72
CA GLY A 313 -4.34 8.38 22.14
C GLY A 313 -3.66 7.00 22.00
N ARG A 314 -2.48 6.78 22.58
CA ARG A 314 -1.82 5.47 22.57
C ARG A 314 -2.61 4.44 23.38
N GLN A 315 -2.89 4.75 24.65
CA GLN A 315 -3.61 3.86 25.57
C GLN A 315 -5.09 3.75 25.19
N ASN A 316 -5.81 2.76 25.75
CA ASN A 316 -7.27 2.73 25.67
C ASN A 316 -7.91 3.80 26.57
N ALA A 317 -9.23 3.94 26.54
CA ALA A 317 -9.95 4.92 27.38
C ALA A 317 -9.80 4.70 28.90
N GLN A 318 -9.22 3.58 29.33
CA GLN A 318 -8.89 3.29 30.73
C GLN A 318 -7.44 3.61 31.09
N ASN A 319 -6.69 4.27 30.20
CA ASN A 319 -5.25 4.53 30.29
C ASN A 319 -4.40 3.25 30.41
N LEU A 320 -4.85 2.14 29.80
CA LEU A 320 -4.09 0.90 29.71
C LEU A 320 -3.40 0.80 28.35
N ASP A 321 -2.11 0.45 28.35
CA ASP A 321 -1.43 0.02 27.13
C ASP A 321 -1.88 -1.41 26.81
N LEU A 322 -2.66 -1.57 25.74
CA LEU A 322 -3.24 -2.85 25.36
C LEU A 322 -2.16 -3.88 24.98
N ASN A 323 -1.00 -3.46 24.49
CA ASN A 323 0.13 -4.33 24.21
C ASN A 323 1.03 -4.57 25.44
N ARG A 324 0.53 -4.25 26.63
CA ARG A 324 1.06 -4.66 27.95
C ARG A 324 -0.01 -5.32 28.82
N ASN A 325 -1.20 -5.57 28.27
CA ASN A 325 -2.37 -6.01 29.03
C ASN A 325 -2.68 -7.51 28.88
N PHE A 326 -1.99 -8.23 28.00
CA PHE A 326 -2.16 -9.68 27.86
C PHE A 326 -1.47 -10.44 29.02
N PRO A 327 -1.87 -11.69 29.31
CA PRO A 327 -1.17 -12.51 30.28
C PRO A 327 0.30 -12.70 29.91
N ASP A 328 1.20 -12.50 30.86
CA ASP A 328 2.62 -12.83 30.69
C ASP A 328 2.82 -14.36 30.73
N LEU A 329 2.64 -14.99 29.58
CA LEU A 329 2.88 -16.43 29.41
C LEU A 329 4.36 -16.72 29.14
N THR A 330 5.15 -15.73 28.75
CA THR A 330 6.57 -15.90 28.43
C THR A 330 7.39 -16.17 29.70
N SER A 331 7.10 -15.47 30.80
CA SER A 331 7.65 -15.81 32.12
C SER A 331 7.30 -17.24 32.55
N GLU A 332 6.06 -17.67 32.32
CA GLU A 332 5.61 -19.02 32.65
C GLU A 332 6.28 -20.07 31.76
N TYR A 333 6.46 -19.78 30.47
CA TYR A 333 7.23 -20.59 29.54
C TYR A 333 8.66 -20.81 30.02
N TYR A 334 9.37 -19.75 30.41
CA TYR A 334 10.74 -19.87 30.94
C TYR A 334 10.79 -20.67 32.25
N ARG A 335 9.81 -20.47 33.14
CA ARG A 335 9.68 -21.24 34.39
C ARG A 335 9.49 -22.73 34.11
N LEU A 336 8.56 -23.10 33.24
CA LEU A 336 8.27 -24.49 32.88
C LEU A 336 9.44 -25.17 32.14
N ALA A 337 10.10 -24.43 31.23
CA ALA A 337 11.29 -24.90 30.52
C ALA A 337 12.42 -25.24 31.50
N SER A 338 12.66 -24.36 32.49
CA SER A 338 13.68 -24.59 33.53
C SER A 338 13.37 -25.81 34.41
N ALA A 339 12.08 -26.06 34.67
CA ALA A 339 11.62 -27.20 35.46
C ALA A 339 11.53 -28.52 34.67
N ARG A 340 11.94 -28.56 33.39
CA ARG A 340 11.79 -29.71 32.47
C ARG A 340 10.37 -30.30 32.45
N SER A 341 9.38 -29.48 32.78
CA SER A 341 7.96 -29.88 32.93
C SER A 341 7.12 -29.41 31.74
N MET A 342 7.78 -29.08 30.62
CA MET A 342 7.12 -28.60 29.42
C MET A 342 6.58 -29.78 28.62
N GLY A 343 5.27 -30.03 28.72
CA GLY A 343 4.54 -30.77 27.69
C GLY A 343 4.39 -29.92 26.43
N SER A 344 4.08 -30.54 25.30
CA SER A 344 3.86 -29.87 24.00
C SER A 344 2.54 -29.07 23.94
N GLY A 345 2.06 -28.54 25.06
CA GLY A 345 0.73 -27.97 25.24
C GLY A 345 0.74 -26.46 25.41
N ARG A 346 -0.41 -25.84 25.08
CA ARG A 346 -0.68 -24.41 25.29
C ARG A 346 -0.56 -24.06 26.78
N ILE A 347 0.01 -22.90 27.08
CA ILE A 347 0.16 -22.43 28.45
C ILE A 347 -1.18 -21.88 28.95
N ALA A 348 -1.69 -22.43 30.05
CA ALA A 348 -2.92 -21.94 30.67
C ALA A 348 -2.73 -20.53 31.24
N ILE A 349 -3.77 -19.70 31.17
CA ILE A 349 -3.72 -18.34 31.74
C ILE A 349 -3.64 -18.45 33.27
N PRO A 350 -2.60 -17.89 33.91
CA PRO A 350 -2.47 -17.94 35.36
C PRO A 350 -3.64 -17.25 36.07
N GLN A 351 -4.11 -17.83 37.19
CA GLN A 351 -5.25 -17.25 37.94
C GLN A 351 -4.99 -15.82 38.42
N HIS A 352 -3.75 -15.49 38.77
CA HIS A 352 -3.37 -14.16 39.26
C HIS A 352 -3.51 -13.05 38.21
N TYR A 353 -3.52 -13.39 36.91
CA TYR A 353 -3.76 -12.42 35.83
C TYR A 353 -5.12 -11.73 36.01
N TRP A 354 -6.14 -12.48 36.44
CA TRP A 354 -7.50 -11.99 36.61
C TRP A 354 -7.68 -11.09 37.84
N TRP A 355 -6.69 -11.00 38.73
CA TRP A 355 -6.70 -10.05 39.83
C TRP A 355 -6.34 -8.63 39.39
N GLY A 356 -5.71 -8.49 38.21
CA GLY A 356 -5.37 -7.21 37.59
C GLY A 356 -6.50 -6.59 36.77
N LYS A 357 -6.28 -5.36 36.30
CA LYS A 357 -7.22 -4.65 35.42
C LYS A 357 -7.03 -5.12 33.97
N VAL A 358 -7.99 -5.90 33.47
CA VAL A 358 -7.99 -6.40 32.09
C VAL A 358 -8.97 -5.58 31.24
N ALA A 359 -8.45 -4.96 30.18
CA ALA A 359 -9.19 -4.13 29.25
C ALA A 359 -10.26 -4.93 28.49
N PRO A 360 -11.43 -4.33 28.18
CA PRO A 360 -12.47 -5.01 27.40
C PRO A 360 -11.98 -5.39 25.99
N GLU A 361 -11.12 -4.59 25.36
CA GLU A 361 -10.50 -4.87 24.07
C GLU A 361 -9.64 -6.14 24.13
N THR A 362 -8.78 -6.26 25.15
CA THR A 362 -7.95 -7.44 25.39
C THR A 362 -8.81 -8.69 25.60
N LYS A 363 -9.89 -8.60 26.39
CA LYS A 363 -10.84 -9.72 26.56
C LYS A 363 -11.50 -10.13 25.25
N ALA A 364 -11.85 -9.17 24.39
CA ALA A 364 -12.44 -9.43 23.08
C ALA A 364 -11.48 -10.22 22.18
N ILE A 365 -10.20 -9.82 22.11
CA ILE A 365 -9.17 -10.57 21.38
C ILE A 365 -8.99 -11.98 21.94
N MET A 366 -8.84 -12.14 23.25
CA MET A 366 -8.65 -13.45 23.88
C MET A 366 -9.83 -14.39 23.62
N LYS A 367 -11.06 -13.86 23.62
CA LYS A 367 -12.26 -14.61 23.25
C LYS A 367 -12.24 -14.98 21.78
N TRP A 368 -11.92 -14.03 20.91
CA TRP A 368 -11.88 -14.22 19.46
C TRP A 368 -10.89 -15.31 19.03
N MET A 369 -9.69 -15.30 19.61
CA MET A 369 -8.65 -16.32 19.39
C MET A 369 -9.07 -17.73 19.84
N ARG A 370 -10.01 -17.84 20.77
CA ARG A 370 -10.57 -19.14 21.19
C ARG A 370 -11.69 -19.61 20.26
N THR A 371 -12.34 -18.70 19.56
CA THR A 371 -13.49 -19.02 18.69
C THR A 371 -13.10 -19.44 17.28
N ILE A 372 -11.96 -18.97 16.78
CA ILE A 372 -11.50 -19.24 15.41
C ILE A 372 -10.09 -19.86 15.48
N PRO A 373 -9.82 -20.95 14.73
CA PRO A 373 -8.52 -21.63 14.77
C PRO A 373 -7.46 -20.88 13.94
N PHE A 374 -7.12 -19.66 14.34
CA PHE A 374 -6.10 -18.84 13.66
C PHE A 374 -4.75 -19.54 13.59
N VAL A 375 -4.13 -19.51 12.40
CA VAL A 375 -2.82 -20.10 12.14
C VAL A 375 -1.73 -19.03 11.96
N LEU A 376 -2.08 -17.90 11.35
CA LEU A 376 -1.15 -16.81 11.06
C LEU A 376 -1.77 -15.46 11.40
N SER A 377 -0.93 -14.54 11.89
CA SER A 377 -1.35 -13.20 12.27
C SER A 377 -0.27 -12.16 12.11
N ALA A 378 -0.68 -10.92 11.89
CA ALA A 378 0.19 -9.76 12.08
C ALA A 378 -0.55 -8.64 12.83
N SER A 379 0.14 -8.04 13.81
CA SER A 379 -0.27 -6.80 14.46
C SER A 379 0.47 -5.62 13.80
N LEU A 380 -0.27 -4.65 13.30
CA LEU A 380 0.26 -3.49 12.57
C LEU A 380 0.39 -2.28 13.51
N HIS A 381 1.61 -1.77 13.59
CA HIS A 381 2.06 -0.71 14.49
C HIS A 381 2.71 0.46 13.72
N GLY A 382 3.06 1.50 14.46
CA GLY A 382 3.85 2.62 13.95
C GLY A 382 4.76 3.20 15.03
N GLY A 383 5.83 3.85 14.58
CA GLY A 383 6.86 4.42 15.44
C GLY A 383 8.27 4.04 15.00
N ASP A 384 8.40 3.00 14.20
CA ASP A 384 9.63 2.63 13.50
C ASP A 384 9.28 1.94 12.15
N LEU A 385 10.28 1.38 11.46
CA LEU A 385 10.07 0.68 10.20
C LEU A 385 10.85 -0.64 10.20
N VAL A 386 10.26 -1.69 10.75
CA VAL A 386 10.86 -3.03 10.95
C VAL A 386 9.78 -4.08 11.19
N VAL A 387 10.07 -5.35 10.93
CA VAL A 387 9.21 -6.46 11.37
C VAL A 387 9.82 -7.13 12.61
N SER A 388 9.09 -7.09 13.72
CA SER A 388 9.48 -7.74 14.97
C SER A 388 8.78 -9.10 15.13
N TYR A 389 9.49 -10.09 15.66
CA TYR A 389 8.96 -11.43 15.91
C TYR A 389 9.28 -11.92 17.35
N PRO A 390 8.44 -12.82 17.91
CA PRO A 390 8.61 -13.38 19.24
C PRO A 390 10.00 -13.99 19.54
N PHE A 391 10.40 -14.09 20.81
CA PHE A 391 9.68 -13.52 21.96
C PHE A 391 9.94 -12.02 22.15
N ASP A 392 8.92 -11.31 22.65
CA ASP A 392 8.99 -9.90 23.06
C ASP A 392 9.60 -9.73 24.45
N PHE A 393 9.56 -10.77 25.30
CA PHE A 393 10.15 -10.74 26.64
C PHE A 393 11.48 -11.48 26.74
N SER A 394 12.53 -10.80 27.23
CA SER A 394 13.83 -11.39 27.53
C SER A 394 13.75 -12.49 28.59
N LYS A 395 14.51 -13.57 28.38
CA LYS A 395 14.70 -14.63 29.40
C LYS A 395 15.25 -14.11 30.73
N HIS A 396 16.12 -13.10 30.70
CA HIS A 396 16.64 -12.48 31.90
C HIS A 396 15.82 -11.22 32.24
N PRO A 397 15.09 -11.16 33.36
CA PRO A 397 14.15 -10.07 33.65
C PRO A 397 14.80 -8.69 33.74
N GLN A 398 16.08 -8.63 34.11
CA GLN A 398 16.84 -7.37 34.18
C GLN A 398 17.51 -6.98 32.85
N GLU A 399 17.49 -7.84 31.83
CA GLU A 399 18.09 -7.51 30.54
C GLU A 399 17.06 -6.87 29.61
N GLU A 400 17.20 -5.55 29.43
CA GLU A 400 16.30 -4.76 28.59
C GLU A 400 16.43 -5.07 27.10
N LYS A 401 17.57 -5.63 26.66
CA LYS A 401 17.83 -5.99 25.26
C LYS A 401 18.59 -7.31 25.18
N MET A 402 17.85 -8.40 25.05
CA MET A 402 18.45 -9.73 24.96
C MET A 402 17.69 -10.58 23.96
N PHE A 403 18.42 -11.14 23.00
CA PHE A 403 17.86 -12.10 22.06
C PHE A 403 17.17 -13.25 22.79
N SER A 404 15.88 -13.44 22.52
CA SER A 404 15.06 -14.46 23.16
C SER A 404 14.31 -15.32 22.13
N PRO A 405 14.89 -16.46 21.72
CA PRO A 405 14.35 -17.26 20.63
C PRO A 405 13.15 -18.09 21.06
N THR A 406 12.22 -18.26 20.13
CA THR A 406 11.17 -19.29 20.21
C THR A 406 11.71 -20.66 19.77
N PRO A 407 11.04 -21.77 20.13
CA PRO A 407 11.29 -23.06 19.50
C PRO A 407 11.19 -23.03 17.96
N ASP A 408 10.27 -22.21 17.42
CA ASP A 408 10.02 -22.07 15.98
C ASP A 408 10.73 -20.83 15.36
N GLU A 409 11.88 -20.45 15.91
CA GLU A 409 12.67 -19.27 15.51
C GLU A 409 12.86 -19.13 13.99
N LYS A 410 13.15 -20.25 13.31
CA LYS A 410 13.35 -20.27 11.85
C LYS A 410 12.07 -19.92 11.09
N MET A 411 10.91 -20.39 11.59
CA MET A 411 9.61 -20.10 10.99
C MET A 411 9.26 -18.63 11.19
N PHE A 412 9.44 -18.08 12.39
CA PHE A 412 9.21 -16.65 12.64
C PHE A 412 10.08 -15.75 11.78
N LYS A 413 11.36 -16.09 11.61
CA LYS A 413 12.24 -15.37 10.67
C LYS A 413 11.75 -15.44 9.24
N LEU A 414 11.26 -16.59 8.78
CA LEU A 414 10.68 -16.74 7.44
C LEU A 414 9.45 -15.85 7.27
N LEU A 415 8.52 -15.91 8.22
CA LEU A 415 7.28 -15.11 8.21
C LEU A 415 7.57 -13.60 8.26
N ALA A 416 8.51 -13.18 9.11
CA ALA A 416 8.92 -11.78 9.21
C ALA A 416 9.55 -11.28 7.90
N LYS A 417 10.39 -12.10 7.26
CA LYS A 417 11.00 -11.80 5.96
C LYS A 417 10.01 -11.80 4.82
N ALA A 418 8.98 -12.66 4.84
CA ALA A 418 7.93 -12.66 3.83
C ALA A 418 7.26 -11.27 3.72
N TYR A 419 7.14 -10.55 4.83
CA TYR A 419 6.70 -9.15 4.79
C TYR A 419 7.85 -8.20 4.45
N ALA A 420 8.95 -8.27 5.21
CA ALA A 420 10.00 -7.25 5.18
C ALA A 420 10.77 -7.21 3.84
N ASP A 421 11.06 -8.36 3.25
CA ASP A 421 11.88 -8.47 2.03
C ASP A 421 11.14 -7.97 0.78
N VAL A 422 9.80 -7.86 0.85
CA VAL A 422 8.93 -7.36 -0.21
C VAL A 422 8.63 -5.87 -0.04
N HIS A 423 8.80 -5.33 1.17
CA HIS A 423 8.51 -3.92 1.45
C HIS A 423 9.67 -3.03 0.95
N PRO A 424 9.43 -2.11 -0.01
CA PRO A 424 10.50 -1.38 -0.69
C PRO A 424 11.35 -0.53 0.26
N MET A 425 10.70 0.21 1.17
CA MET A 425 11.44 1.01 2.15
C MET A 425 12.09 0.19 3.25
N MET A 426 11.54 -0.96 3.67
CA MET A 426 12.22 -1.81 4.65
C MET A 426 13.48 -2.43 4.07
N MET A 427 13.59 -2.60 2.75
CA MET A 427 14.81 -3.12 2.13
C MET A 427 15.82 -2.06 1.73
N ASP A 428 15.44 -0.79 1.85
CA ASP A 428 16.35 0.33 1.63
C ASP A 428 17.51 0.29 2.66
N LYS A 429 18.73 0.44 2.14
CA LYS A 429 19.97 0.47 2.92
C LYS A 429 20.44 1.91 3.21
N SER A 430 19.64 2.90 2.87
CA SER A 430 19.88 4.31 3.16
C SER A 430 19.28 4.75 4.50
N GLU A 431 19.68 5.91 4.99
CA GLU A 431 19.13 6.51 6.22
C GLU A 431 17.67 6.98 6.09
N ASN A 432 17.07 6.86 4.89
CA ASN A 432 15.66 7.16 4.66
C ASN A 432 14.71 6.26 5.48
N ARG A 433 15.19 5.13 6.03
CA ARG A 433 14.47 4.30 7.02
C ARG A 433 14.54 4.90 8.42
N CYS A 434 13.66 5.83 8.75
CA CYS A 434 13.52 6.36 10.11
C CYS A 434 14.86 6.85 10.73
N GLY A 435 15.73 7.48 9.93
CA GLY A 435 17.04 7.95 10.38
C GLY A 435 18.11 6.86 10.46
N GLY A 436 17.94 5.75 9.73
CA GLY A 436 18.89 4.65 9.68
C GLY A 436 18.76 3.63 10.81
N ASN A 437 17.64 3.64 11.53
CA ASN A 437 17.31 2.60 12.50
C ASN A 437 17.35 1.22 11.82
N PHE A 438 17.98 0.25 12.48
CA PHE A 438 18.17 -1.13 12.00
C PHE A 438 19.02 -1.34 10.74
N LEU A 439 19.69 -0.33 10.16
CA LEU A 439 20.57 -0.53 9.00
C LEU A 439 21.59 -1.66 9.17
N LYS A 440 22.13 -1.82 10.37
CA LYS A 440 23.10 -2.89 10.71
C LYS A 440 22.45 -4.23 11.08
N LYS A 441 21.20 -4.20 11.57
CA LYS A 441 20.46 -5.39 12.05
C LYS A 441 19.58 -6.02 10.97
N GLY A 442 19.28 -5.28 9.89
CA GLY A 442 18.40 -5.71 8.81
C GLY A 442 16.95 -5.28 9.02
N SER A 443 16.04 -5.92 8.30
CA SER A 443 14.62 -5.51 8.25
C SER A 443 13.70 -6.30 9.18
N VAL A 444 14.29 -7.25 9.91
CA VAL A 444 13.62 -8.10 10.89
C VAL A 444 14.39 -8.11 12.21
N ILE A 445 13.69 -8.18 13.34
CA ILE A 445 14.32 -8.22 14.67
C ILE A 445 13.53 -9.06 15.67
N ASN A 446 14.22 -9.77 16.56
CA ASN A 446 13.56 -10.42 17.69
C ASN A 446 13.08 -9.34 18.68
N GLY A 447 11.85 -9.42 19.17
CA GLY A 447 11.23 -8.40 20.03
C GLY A 447 12.10 -8.05 21.24
N ALA A 448 12.51 -9.07 22.00
CA ALA A 448 13.35 -8.89 23.19
C ALA A 448 14.76 -8.35 22.87
N ASP A 449 15.34 -8.63 21.70
CA ASP A 449 16.62 -8.04 21.25
C ASP A 449 16.48 -6.55 20.85
N TRP A 450 15.26 -6.13 20.50
CA TRP A 450 14.97 -4.72 20.27
C TRP A 450 14.78 -3.98 21.59
N TYR A 451 13.78 -4.40 22.36
CA TYR A 451 13.52 -3.98 23.73
C TYR A 451 12.55 -4.97 24.41
N SER A 452 12.86 -5.36 25.63
CA SER A 452 12.12 -6.38 26.38
C SER A 452 10.86 -5.82 27.04
N PHE A 453 9.74 -6.52 26.91
CA PHE A 453 8.52 -6.25 27.67
C PHE A 453 7.63 -7.48 27.83
N THR A 454 6.80 -7.50 28.89
CA THR A 454 5.81 -8.56 29.15
C THR A 454 4.40 -8.13 28.74
N GLY A 455 3.51 -9.11 28.60
CA GLY A 455 2.08 -8.87 28.36
C GLY A 455 1.75 -8.37 26.95
N GLY A 456 2.63 -8.67 25.98
CA GLY A 456 2.40 -8.42 24.56
C GLY A 456 1.41 -9.38 23.93
N MET A 457 0.70 -8.91 22.89
CA MET A 457 -0.26 -9.73 22.14
C MET A 457 0.41 -10.84 21.33
N SER A 458 1.60 -10.55 20.79
CA SER A 458 2.34 -11.47 19.90
C SER A 458 2.77 -12.75 20.64
N ASP A 459 3.46 -12.60 21.77
CA ASP A 459 3.85 -13.72 22.65
C ASP A 459 2.62 -14.51 23.14
N PHE A 460 1.54 -13.82 23.48
CA PHE A 460 0.30 -14.48 23.93
C PHE A 460 -0.34 -15.34 22.81
N ASN A 461 -0.34 -14.86 21.56
CA ASN A 461 -0.80 -15.64 20.41
C ASN A 461 -0.07 -16.97 20.30
N TYR A 462 1.26 -16.92 20.33
CA TYR A 462 2.09 -18.11 20.15
C TYR A 462 1.98 -19.09 21.32
N LEU A 463 1.95 -18.59 22.57
CA LEU A 463 1.97 -19.45 23.76
C LEU A 463 0.59 -19.98 24.19
N HIS A 464 -0.49 -19.30 23.82
CA HIS A 464 -1.86 -19.68 24.22
C HIS A 464 -2.70 -20.30 23.09
N SER A 465 -2.27 -20.16 21.83
CA SER A 465 -3.03 -20.63 20.67
C SER A 465 -2.13 -21.37 19.67
N ASN A 466 -2.64 -21.64 18.46
CA ASN A 466 -1.84 -22.19 17.36
C ASN A 466 -1.30 -21.08 16.43
N CYS A 467 -1.58 -19.82 16.76
CA CYS A 467 -1.38 -18.70 15.86
C CYS A 467 0.02 -18.12 15.99
N PHE A 468 0.73 -18.04 14.87
CA PHE A 468 2.01 -17.37 14.76
C PHE A 468 1.73 -15.90 14.45
N GLU A 469 2.01 -15.01 15.40
CA GLU A 469 1.84 -13.58 15.22
C GLU A 469 3.20 -12.87 15.09
N ILE A 470 3.30 -11.96 14.13
CA ILE A 470 4.41 -11.01 14.01
C ILE A 470 3.91 -9.59 14.26
N THR A 471 4.83 -8.70 14.62
CA THR A 471 4.56 -7.27 14.81
C THR A 471 5.19 -6.49 13.66
N VAL A 472 4.41 -5.73 12.91
CA VAL A 472 4.88 -4.96 11.76
C VAL A 472 4.83 -3.47 12.07
N GLU A 473 5.99 -2.82 12.17
CA GLU A 473 6.09 -1.37 12.30
C GLU A 473 6.11 -0.75 10.89
N LEU A 474 5.05 -0.02 10.54
CA LEU A 474 4.79 0.43 9.16
C LEU A 474 5.46 1.75 8.79
N GLY A 475 6.06 2.46 9.75
CA GLY A 475 6.68 3.75 9.53
C GLY A 475 6.88 4.54 10.81
N CYS A 476 7.81 5.49 10.73
CA CYS A 476 8.27 6.30 11.88
C CYS A 476 7.19 7.24 12.40
N ALA A 477 6.40 7.82 11.49
CA ALA A 477 5.28 8.67 11.85
C ALA A 477 4.11 7.78 12.30
N LYS A 478 3.82 7.78 13.60
CA LYS A 478 2.69 7.02 14.17
C LYS A 478 1.35 7.44 13.57
N PHE A 479 1.15 8.74 13.43
CA PHE A 479 -0.01 9.35 12.78
C PHE A 479 0.46 10.18 11.59
N PRO A 480 0.71 9.52 10.43
CA PRO A 480 1.15 10.21 9.22
C PRO A 480 0.03 11.12 8.68
N ALA A 481 0.40 12.16 7.96
CA ALA A 481 -0.57 13.03 7.29
C ALA A 481 -1.27 12.31 6.12
N GLU A 482 -2.46 12.78 5.73
CA GLU A 482 -3.30 12.10 4.72
C GLU A 482 -2.59 11.93 3.38
N GLU A 483 -1.75 12.90 3.00
CA GLU A 483 -1.00 12.90 1.73
C GLU A 483 0.01 11.76 1.66
N ALA A 484 0.46 11.24 2.80
CA ALA A 484 1.38 10.11 2.88
C ALA A 484 0.65 8.74 2.77
N LEU A 485 -0.66 8.68 3.01
CA LEU A 485 -1.41 7.41 3.08
C LEU A 485 -1.37 6.63 1.76
N TYR A 486 -1.40 7.33 0.62
CA TYR A 486 -1.24 6.70 -0.70
C TYR A 486 0.11 5.98 -0.83
N THR A 487 1.20 6.68 -0.50
CA THR A 487 2.56 6.11 -0.59
C THR A 487 2.74 4.95 0.39
N ILE A 488 2.23 5.09 1.62
CA ILE A 488 2.25 4.01 2.61
C ILE A 488 1.49 2.78 2.08
N TRP A 489 0.33 2.99 1.44
CA TRP A 489 -0.41 1.90 0.79
C TRP A 489 0.38 1.23 -0.33
N GLN A 490 1.00 1.99 -1.24
CA GLN A 490 1.81 1.41 -2.31
C GLN A 490 2.96 0.56 -1.77
N HIS A 491 3.58 0.99 -0.66
CA HIS A 491 4.66 0.23 -0.03
C HIS A 491 4.19 -1.04 0.69
N ASN A 492 2.94 -1.09 1.15
CA ASN A 492 2.46 -2.16 2.03
C ASN A 492 1.44 -3.12 1.37
N LYS A 493 0.82 -2.75 0.24
CA LYS A 493 -0.14 -3.60 -0.47
C LYS A 493 0.45 -4.99 -0.78
N GLU A 494 1.60 -5.02 -1.45
CA GLU A 494 2.23 -6.28 -1.85
C GLU A 494 2.78 -7.08 -0.65
N PRO A 495 3.47 -6.46 0.34
CA PRO A 495 3.84 -7.17 1.57
C PRO A 495 2.67 -7.78 2.34
N LEU A 496 1.54 -7.08 2.44
CA LEU A 496 0.33 -7.59 3.09
C LEU A 496 -0.21 -8.82 2.37
N LEU A 497 -0.32 -8.77 1.03
CA LEU A 497 -0.78 -9.90 0.22
C LEU A 497 0.18 -11.09 0.34
N ASN A 498 1.48 -10.86 0.17
CA ASN A 498 2.48 -11.91 0.28
C ASN A 498 2.46 -12.58 1.65
N PHE A 499 2.27 -11.82 2.73
CA PHE A 499 2.17 -12.37 4.07
C PHE A 499 0.92 -13.23 4.27
N VAL A 500 -0.26 -12.79 3.84
CA VAL A 500 -1.51 -13.58 4.02
C VAL A 500 -1.55 -14.83 3.12
N GLU A 501 -0.73 -14.90 2.08
CA GLU A 501 -0.55 -16.07 1.21
C GLU A 501 0.38 -17.14 1.81
N MET A 502 1.21 -16.80 2.80
CA MET A 502 2.19 -17.71 3.41
C MET A 502 1.64 -19.05 3.91
N PRO A 503 0.45 -19.14 4.55
CA PRO A 503 -0.07 -20.41 5.02
C PRO A 503 -0.23 -21.44 3.90
N GLN A 504 -0.55 -20.99 2.68
CA GLN A 504 -0.68 -21.86 1.51
C GLN A 504 0.69 -22.37 1.06
N MET A 505 1.68 -21.48 0.94
CA MET A 505 3.02 -21.81 0.45
C MET A 505 3.76 -22.81 1.36
N VAL A 506 3.53 -22.72 2.67
CA VAL A 506 4.12 -23.67 3.65
C VAL A 506 3.51 -25.06 3.51
N THR A 507 2.22 -25.15 3.17
CA THR A 507 1.51 -26.43 3.01
C THR A 507 1.81 -27.12 1.68
N THR A 508 2.08 -26.38 0.60
CA THR A 508 2.40 -26.95 -0.72
C THR A 508 3.89 -27.23 -0.91
N GLY A 509 4.77 -26.68 -0.06
CA GLY A 509 6.23 -26.84 -0.17
C GLY A 509 6.90 -25.84 -1.12
N ASP A 510 6.16 -24.86 -1.64
CA ASP A 510 6.61 -23.89 -2.66
C ASP A 510 7.27 -22.63 -2.07
N CYS A 511 7.77 -22.67 -0.82
CA CYS A 511 8.23 -21.52 -0.03
C CYS A 511 9.43 -20.70 -0.56
N CYS A 512 9.79 -20.80 -1.83
CA CYS A 512 10.85 -19.98 -2.41
C CYS A 512 10.39 -19.39 -3.76
N PRO A 513 10.06 -18.08 -3.82
CA PRO A 513 10.26 -17.36 -5.06
C PRO A 513 11.74 -17.49 -5.41
N GLN A 514 12.06 -18.08 -6.55
CA GLN A 514 13.42 -18.05 -7.07
C GLN A 514 13.77 -16.58 -7.29
N GLY A 515 14.61 -16.02 -6.43
CA GLY A 515 15.21 -14.71 -6.67
C GLY A 515 15.94 -14.70 -8.01
N PRO A 516 16.23 -13.50 -8.58
CA PRO A 516 16.85 -13.40 -9.89
C PRO A 516 18.12 -14.25 -9.90
N THR A 517 18.15 -15.17 -10.86
CA THR A 517 19.22 -16.15 -11.04
C THR A 517 20.57 -15.44 -11.05
N SER A 518 21.37 -15.63 -10.00
CA SER A 518 22.79 -15.33 -10.05
C SER A 518 23.45 -16.37 -10.96
N SER A 519 23.42 -16.12 -12.27
CA SER A 519 24.36 -16.76 -13.18
C SER A 519 25.78 -16.45 -12.70
N SER A 520 26.60 -17.50 -12.61
CA SER A 520 28.06 -17.46 -12.48
C SER A 520 28.64 -17.33 -11.07
N LEU A 521 28.62 -18.43 -10.32
CA LEU A 521 29.73 -18.80 -9.42
C LEU A 521 30.01 -20.29 -9.58
N LYS A 522 31.01 -20.61 -10.43
CA LYS A 522 31.62 -21.95 -10.48
C LYS A 522 32.25 -22.25 -9.11
N PRO A 523 32.13 -23.48 -8.58
CA PRO A 523 32.77 -23.83 -7.32
C PRO A 523 34.28 -23.90 -7.50
N LEU A 524 35.00 -23.05 -6.78
CA LEU A 524 36.45 -23.11 -6.63
C LEU A 524 36.76 -24.31 -5.71
N ALA A 525 37.26 -25.40 -6.30
CA ALA A 525 37.75 -26.54 -5.54
C ALA A 525 39.00 -26.15 -4.75
N THR A 526 38.93 -26.21 -3.41
CA THR A 526 40.10 -26.17 -2.54
C THR A 526 40.74 -27.55 -2.45
N PRO A 527 42.08 -27.68 -2.59
CA PRO A 527 42.75 -28.98 -2.54
C PRO A 527 42.86 -29.50 -1.09
N ARG A 528 42.54 -30.78 -0.91
CA ARG A 528 42.77 -31.54 0.33
C ARG A 528 44.27 -31.58 0.65
N SER A 529 44.65 -30.99 1.78
CA SER A 529 45.93 -31.23 2.43
C SER A 529 45.91 -32.60 3.11
N SER A 530 46.78 -33.48 2.65
CA SER A 530 47.07 -34.80 3.23
C SER A 530 47.88 -34.65 4.52
N ARG A 531 47.28 -34.88 5.69
CA ARG A 531 48.02 -35.20 6.91
C ARG A 531 48.19 -36.71 7.03
N LYS A 532 49.43 -37.15 6.87
CA LYS A 532 49.94 -38.48 7.23
C LYS A 532 49.90 -38.63 8.76
N SER A 533 49.35 -39.74 9.22
CA SER A 533 49.57 -40.31 10.54
C SER A 533 50.94 -41.00 10.59
N PRO A 534 51.75 -40.85 11.66
CA PRO A 534 52.95 -41.66 11.84
C PRO A 534 52.61 -42.94 12.61
N SER A 535 53.02 -44.06 12.03
CA SER A 535 53.19 -45.37 12.66
C SER A 535 54.39 -45.34 13.60
N LEU A 536 54.21 -45.82 14.84
CA LEU A 536 55.28 -46.31 15.72
C LEU A 536 55.88 -47.59 15.12
N PRO A 537 57.20 -47.79 15.25
CA PRO A 537 57.65 -48.90 16.09
C PRO A 537 58.94 -48.60 16.87
N GLY A 538 59.15 -49.32 17.98
CA GLY A 538 60.44 -49.44 18.68
C GLY A 538 60.53 -48.66 19.98
#